data_AF-A0A352ID25-F1
#
_entry.id   AF-A0A352ID25-F1
#
_cell.length_a   1.000
_cell.length_b   1.000
_cell.length_c   1.000
_cell.angle_alpha   90.00
_cell.angle_beta   90.00
_cell.angle_gamma   90.00
#
_symmetry.space_group_name_H-M   'P 1'
#
loop_
_entity.id
_entity.type
_entity.pdbx_description
1 polymer ?
#
loop_
_entity_poly.entity_id
_entity_poly.type
_entity_poly.pdbx_seq_one_letter_code
_entity_poly.pdbx_strand_id
1 'polypeptide(L)'
;MDITLYRNQLKLDADLETRKASLFQVAKDHPEEQNEAQMGLEEGDKRYFERRCQEGIDDLLALMHRFVTGCQGEKVLEGNGDNRLEDTKQWVVTLKFDSRRNIVARSLANACHQFVLLTVLHSWAVATMPDLAGQYADRRKAAGLMIQKMIYHKEPPTLEE
;
A
#
# COMPACT_ATOMS: atom_id res chain seq x y z
N MET A 1 18.92 -2.36 0.61
CA MET A 1 17.83 -2.34 1.60
C MET A 1 16.60 -2.86 0.91
N ASP A 2 15.91 -3.83 1.50
CA ASP A 2 14.71 -4.41 0.90
C ASP A 2 13.47 -3.93 1.64
N ILE A 3 12.43 -3.59 0.88
CA ILE A 3 11.09 -3.28 1.36
C ILE A 3 10.16 -4.38 0.88
N THR A 4 9.60 -5.12 1.83
CA THR A 4 8.64 -6.19 1.56
C THR A 4 7.23 -5.71 1.81
N LEU A 5 6.37 -5.86 0.81
CA LEU A 5 4.94 -5.52 0.86
C LEU A 5 4.15 -6.82 0.76
N TYR A 6 3.40 -7.14 1.82
CA TYR A 6 2.65 -8.39 1.91
C TYR A 6 1.21 -8.22 1.43
N ARG A 7 0.77 -9.07 0.49
CA ARG A 7 -0.60 -9.07 -0.03
C ARG A 7 -1.65 -9.19 1.07
N ASN A 8 -1.46 -10.11 2.01
CA ASN A 8 -2.43 -10.36 3.07
C ASN A 8 -2.58 -9.17 4.01
N GLN A 9 -1.49 -8.45 4.29
CA GLN A 9 -1.54 -7.24 5.10
C GLN A 9 -2.28 -6.11 4.36
N LEU A 10 -1.97 -5.91 3.07
CA LEU A 10 -2.67 -4.93 2.23
C LEU A 10 -4.18 -5.22 2.16
N LYS A 11 -4.56 -6.50 2.02
CA LYS A 11 -5.98 -6.90 1.98
C LYS A 11 -6.67 -6.66 3.32
N LEU A 12 -6.04 -7.07 4.42
CA LEU A 12 -6.58 -6.86 5.76
C LEU A 12 -6.84 -5.37 6.02
N ASP A 13 -5.88 -4.51 5.69
CA ASP A 13 -6.02 -3.07 5.90
C ASP A 13 -7.06 -2.45 4.96
N ALA A 14 -7.11 -2.90 3.71
CA ALA A 14 -8.14 -2.46 2.76
C ALA A 14 -9.55 -2.85 3.24
N ASP A 15 -9.72 -4.06 3.76
CA ASP A 15 -11.01 -4.53 4.28
C ASP A 15 -11.45 -3.78 5.53
N LEU A 16 -10.50 -3.36 6.37
CA LEU A 16 -10.79 -2.53 7.53
C LEU A 16 -11.22 -1.12 7.11
N GLU A 17 -10.51 -0.49 6.18
CA GLU A 17 -10.82 0.86 5.74
C GLU A 17 -12.14 0.92 4.94
N THR A 18 -12.38 -0.04 4.05
CA THR A 18 -13.63 -0.13 3.28
C THR A 18 -14.83 -0.42 4.17
N ARG A 19 -14.70 -1.29 5.19
CA ARG A 19 -15.76 -1.49 6.19
C ARG A 19 -16.07 -0.22 6.98
N LYS A 20 -15.06 0.51 7.43
CA LYS A 20 -15.28 1.80 8.13
C LYS A 20 -16.02 2.78 7.22
N ALA A 21 -15.54 2.97 5.99
CA ALA A 21 -16.17 3.86 5.01
C ALA A 21 -17.64 3.50 4.76
N SER A 22 -17.93 2.21 4.63
CA SER A 22 -19.28 1.69 4.46
C SER A 22 -20.19 1.97 5.66
N LEU A 23 -19.69 1.73 6.88
CA LEU A 23 -20.43 2.06 8.11
C LEU A 23 -20.74 3.56 8.21
N PHE A 24 -19.83 4.43 7.79
CA PHE A 24 -20.06 5.88 7.77
C PHE A 24 -21.06 6.32 6.70
N GLN A 25 -21.09 5.65 5.54
CA GLN A 25 -22.03 5.96 4.47
C GLN A 25 -23.45 5.46 4.79
N VAL A 26 -23.59 4.23 5.29
CA VAL A 26 -24.88 3.69 5.76
C VAL A 26 -25.48 4.56 6.87
N ALA A 27 -24.67 5.01 7.83
CA ALA A 27 -25.12 5.91 8.88
C ALA A 27 -25.59 7.28 8.37
N LYS A 28 -25.16 7.69 7.17
CA LYS A 28 -25.51 8.97 6.53
C LYS A 28 -26.75 8.85 5.64
N ASP A 29 -26.91 7.74 4.93
CA ASP A 29 -27.92 7.60 3.87
C ASP A 29 -29.14 6.75 4.28
N HIS A 30 -28.98 5.64 5.02
CA HIS A 30 -30.08 4.77 5.48
C HIS A 30 -29.70 3.95 6.74
N PRO A 31 -30.12 4.33 7.97
CA PRO A 31 -29.69 3.65 9.20
C PRO A 31 -30.15 2.19 9.35
N GLU A 32 -31.05 1.70 8.49
CA GLU A 32 -31.65 0.36 8.58
C GLU A 32 -31.00 -0.69 7.65
N GLU A 33 -30.12 -0.30 6.73
CA GLU A 33 -29.50 -1.21 5.74
C GLU A 33 -27.98 -1.34 5.94
N GLN A 34 -27.57 -2.14 6.91
CA GLN A 34 -26.18 -2.19 7.39
C GLN A 34 -25.17 -3.04 6.59
N ASN A 35 -25.49 -3.65 5.43
CA ASN A 35 -24.75 -4.87 5.05
C ASN A 35 -24.11 -5.07 3.65
N GLU A 36 -24.03 -4.10 2.72
CA GLU A 36 -23.57 -4.44 1.34
C GLU A 36 -22.37 -3.66 0.74
N ALA A 37 -21.34 -3.31 1.51
CA ALA A 37 -20.14 -2.65 0.92
C ALA A 37 -18.79 -3.22 1.40
N GLN A 38 -18.68 -4.54 1.47
CA GLN A 38 -17.38 -5.20 1.63
C GLN A 38 -16.73 -5.43 0.26
N MET A 39 -15.40 -5.28 0.16
CA MET A 39 -14.67 -5.87 -0.96
C MET A 39 -14.75 -7.40 -0.85
N GLY A 40 -15.72 -7.96 -1.55
CA GLY A 40 -15.92 -9.39 -1.71
C GLY A 40 -14.66 -10.09 -2.26
N LEU A 41 -14.60 -11.40 -2.04
CA LEU A 41 -13.58 -12.27 -2.61
C LEU A 41 -14.26 -13.23 -3.60
N GLU A 42 -15.01 -12.70 -4.55
CA GLU A 42 -15.26 -13.46 -5.77
C GLU A 42 -13.97 -13.54 -6.59
N GLU A 43 -13.77 -14.56 -7.42
CA GLU A 43 -12.53 -14.70 -8.22
C GLU A 43 -12.24 -13.46 -9.09
N GLY A 44 -13.29 -12.75 -9.51
CA GLY A 44 -13.19 -11.46 -10.20
C GLY A 44 -12.61 -10.36 -9.31
N ASP A 45 -13.04 -10.28 -8.06
CA ASP A 45 -12.61 -9.27 -7.08
C ASP A 45 -11.18 -9.53 -6.59
N LYS A 46 -10.79 -10.80 -6.41
CA LYS A 46 -9.39 -11.16 -6.09
C LYS A 46 -8.44 -10.68 -7.18
N ARG A 47 -8.78 -10.92 -8.45
CA ARG A 47 -7.98 -10.44 -9.61
C ARG A 47 -7.97 -8.92 -9.72
N TYR A 48 -9.07 -8.26 -9.35
CA TYR A 48 -9.14 -6.80 -9.32
C TYR A 48 -8.21 -6.22 -8.24
N PHE A 49 -8.28 -6.72 -7.01
CA PHE A 49 -7.44 -6.29 -5.89
C PHE A 49 -5.95 -6.45 -6.21
N GLU A 50 -5.56 -7.62 -6.73
CA GLU A 50 -4.17 -7.91 -7.11
C GLU A 50 -3.68 -6.96 -8.20
N ARG A 51 -4.52 -6.68 -9.21
CA ARG A 51 -4.19 -5.71 -10.26
C ARG A 51 -3.99 -4.31 -9.70
N ARG A 52 -4.84 -3.85 -8.79
CA ARG A 52 -4.70 -2.52 -8.15
C ARG A 52 -3.49 -2.45 -7.22
N CYS A 53 -3.14 -3.53 -6.55
CA CYS A 53 -1.89 -3.62 -5.81
C CYS A 53 -0.70 -3.48 -6.76
N GLN A 54 -0.69 -4.22 -7.87
CA GLN A 54 0.39 -4.14 -8.86
C GLN A 54 0.52 -2.73 -9.45
N GLU A 55 -0.58 -2.07 -9.81
CA GLU A 55 -0.57 -0.66 -10.26
C GLU A 55 0.06 0.26 -9.19
N GLY A 56 -0.33 0.08 -7.93
CA GLY A 56 0.26 0.83 -6.81
C GLY A 56 1.75 0.57 -6.62
N ILE A 57 2.22 -0.65 -6.86
CA ILE A 57 3.63 -1.02 -6.85
C ILE A 57 4.36 -0.35 -8.01
N ASP A 58 3.83 -0.40 -9.23
CA ASP A 58 4.44 0.21 -10.41
C ASP A 58 4.60 1.73 -10.24
N ASP A 59 3.57 2.39 -9.70
CA ASP A 59 3.60 3.81 -9.36
C ASP A 59 4.63 4.13 -8.26
N LEU A 60 4.76 3.23 -7.28
CA LEU A 60 5.76 3.35 -6.22
C LEU A 60 7.19 3.21 -6.79
N LEU A 61 7.41 2.28 -7.72
CA LEU A 61 8.70 2.09 -8.40
C LEU A 61 9.06 3.33 -9.23
N ALA A 62 8.10 3.91 -9.95
CA ALA A 62 8.31 5.15 -10.69
C ALA A 62 8.72 6.31 -9.77
N LEU A 63 8.08 6.41 -8.60
CA LEU A 63 8.39 7.42 -7.60
C LEU A 63 9.81 7.27 -7.02
N MET A 64 10.29 6.04 -6.88
CA MET A 64 11.61 5.72 -6.30
C MET A 64 12.71 5.43 -7.33
N HIS A 65 12.43 5.57 -8.64
CA HIS A 65 13.21 5.00 -9.76
C HIS A 65 14.73 5.15 -9.68
N ARG A 66 15.26 6.24 -9.08
CA ARG A 66 16.71 6.47 -8.93
C ARG A 66 17.41 5.54 -7.94
N PHE A 67 16.68 5.00 -6.96
CA PHE A 67 17.24 4.15 -5.91
C PHE A 67 16.87 2.69 -6.06
N VAL A 68 15.89 2.37 -6.92
CA VAL A 68 15.48 1.00 -7.18
C VAL A 68 16.56 0.29 -7.98
N THR A 69 17.08 -0.81 -7.45
CA THR A 69 17.99 -1.71 -8.17
C THR A 69 17.35 -3.04 -8.55
N GLY A 70 16.11 -3.26 -8.11
CA GLY A 70 15.31 -4.40 -8.50
C GLY A 70 13.94 -4.35 -7.85
N CYS A 71 12.96 -4.94 -8.54
CA CYS A 71 11.69 -5.33 -7.96
C CYS A 71 11.46 -6.79 -8.32
N GLN A 72 11.28 -7.64 -7.32
CA GLN A 72 10.71 -8.97 -7.53
C GLN A 72 9.20 -8.81 -7.35
N GLY A 73 8.45 -9.14 -8.41
CA GLY A 73 6.99 -9.18 -8.39
C GLY A 73 6.48 -10.21 -7.38
N GLU A 74 5.20 -10.58 -7.46
CA GLU A 74 4.59 -11.54 -6.54
C GLU A 74 5.45 -12.80 -6.36
N LYS A 75 6.12 -12.91 -5.20
CA LYS A 75 6.89 -14.08 -4.80
C LYS A 75 6.08 -14.88 -3.80
N VAL A 76 5.97 -16.19 -4.02
CA VAL A 76 5.43 -17.12 -3.03
C VAL A 76 6.48 -17.29 -1.93
N LEU A 77 6.09 -17.09 -0.68
CA LEU A 77 6.94 -17.42 0.46
C LEU A 77 7.05 -18.94 0.57
N GLU A 78 8.11 -19.52 0.00
CA GLU A 78 8.48 -20.90 0.29
C GLU A 78 9.07 -20.97 1.70
N GLY A 79 8.25 -21.41 2.67
CA GLY A 79 8.66 -21.54 4.07
C GLY A 79 7.93 -22.69 4.78
N ASN A 80 8.70 -23.73 5.13
CA ASN A 80 8.29 -24.90 5.90
C ASN A 80 7.89 -24.57 7.35
N GLY A 81 6.71 -23.97 7.56
CA GLY A 81 6.19 -23.68 8.91
C GLY A 81 4.66 -23.65 8.96
N ASP A 82 4.10 -24.67 9.63
CA ASP A 82 2.71 -24.83 10.09
C ASP A 82 1.58 -24.05 9.37
N ASN A 83 0.96 -24.72 8.40
CA ASN A 83 -0.49 -24.90 8.21
C ASN A 83 -1.49 -23.72 8.26
N ARG A 84 -1.10 -22.46 7.99
CA ARG A 84 -2.10 -21.38 7.74
C ARG A 84 -1.79 -20.36 6.62
N LEU A 85 -0.66 -20.46 5.91
CA LEU A 85 -0.16 -19.37 5.04
C LEU A 85 0.04 -19.78 3.56
N GLU A 86 -0.80 -20.66 3.02
CA GLU A 86 -0.62 -21.24 1.68
C GLU A 86 -0.69 -20.25 0.49
N ASP A 87 -1.10 -18.98 0.69
CA ASP A 87 -1.17 -17.96 -0.39
C ASP A 87 -0.61 -16.59 0.01
N THR A 88 0.54 -16.58 0.68
CA THR A 88 1.20 -15.35 1.14
C THR A 88 2.11 -14.78 0.06
N LYS A 89 1.50 -14.14 -0.95
CA LYS A 89 2.23 -13.40 -1.98
C LYS A 89 2.83 -12.12 -1.40
N GLN A 90 4.04 -11.77 -1.85
CA GLN A 90 4.69 -10.52 -1.50
C GLN A 90 5.35 -9.85 -2.70
N TRP A 91 5.47 -8.53 -2.66
CA TRP A 91 6.33 -7.74 -3.53
C TRP A 91 7.57 -7.32 -2.76
N VAL A 92 8.75 -7.50 -3.37
CA VAL A 92 10.02 -7.10 -2.74
C VAL A 92 10.67 -6.02 -3.60
N VAL A 93 10.78 -4.83 -3.05
CA VAL A 93 11.44 -3.68 -3.67
C VAL A 93 12.84 -3.52 -3.07
N THR A 94 13.86 -3.69 -3.90
CA THR A 94 15.25 -3.54 -3.50
C THR A 94 15.75 -2.14 -3.84
N LEU A 95 16.18 -1.42 -2.80
CA LEU A 95 16.74 -0.08 -2.89
C LEU A 95 18.24 -0.07 -2.59
N LYS A 96 19.02 0.65 -3.41
CA LYS A 96 20.43 0.95 -3.17
C LYS A 96 20.59 2.42 -2.82
N PHE A 97 21.19 2.67 -1.67
CA PHE A 97 21.53 4.01 -1.20
C PHE A 97 23.03 4.19 -1.13
N ASP A 98 23.47 5.43 -1.18
CA ASP A 98 24.82 5.79 -0.76
C ASP A 98 24.94 5.61 0.77
N SER A 99 26.10 5.13 1.21
CA SER A 99 26.49 4.88 2.60
C SER A 99 26.21 6.03 3.58
N ARG A 100 26.10 7.27 3.07
CA ARG A 100 25.86 8.47 3.88
C ARG A 100 24.38 8.76 4.18
N ARG A 101 23.45 8.04 3.55
CA ARG A 101 21.99 8.25 3.75
C ARG A 101 21.48 7.46 4.95
N ASN A 102 21.09 8.16 6.01
CA ASN A 102 20.42 7.55 7.16
C ASN A 102 18.90 7.46 6.94
N ILE A 103 18.45 6.41 6.25
CA ILE A 103 17.02 6.15 5.99
C ILE A 103 16.50 5.16 7.00
N VAL A 104 15.45 5.55 7.74
CA VAL A 104 14.74 4.65 8.66
C VAL A 104 13.91 3.65 7.86
N ALA A 105 14.46 2.45 7.66
CA ALA A 105 13.88 1.39 6.84
C ALA A 105 12.40 1.10 7.17
N ARG A 106 12.07 1.02 8.48
CA ARG A 106 10.70 0.76 8.95
C ARG A 106 9.72 1.88 8.57
N SER A 107 10.12 3.13 8.71
CA SER A 107 9.28 4.29 8.37
C SER A 107 9.02 4.36 6.87
N LEU A 108 10.04 4.07 6.06
CA LEU A 108 9.90 4.01 4.61
C LEU A 108 9.00 2.85 4.18
N ALA A 109 9.19 1.65 4.74
CA ALA A 109 8.34 0.50 4.46
C ALA A 109 6.86 0.78 4.78
N ASN A 110 6.59 1.43 5.92
CA ASN A 110 5.24 1.85 6.29
C ASN A 110 4.65 2.86 5.29
N ALA A 111 5.43 3.85 4.85
CA ALA A 111 4.99 4.84 3.87
C ALA A 111 4.70 4.19 2.51
N CYS A 112 5.55 3.26 2.06
CA CYS A 112 5.35 2.45 0.86
C CYS A 112 4.06 1.62 0.94
N HIS A 113 3.83 0.93 2.07
CA HIS A 113 2.60 0.16 2.31
C HIS A 113 1.36 1.04 2.24
N GLN A 114 1.37 2.18 2.94
CA GLN A 114 0.28 3.15 2.90
C GLN A 114 0.02 3.68 1.49
N PHE A 115 1.08 3.98 0.72
CA PHE A 115 0.93 4.44 -0.65
C PHE A 115 0.20 3.42 -1.53
N VAL A 116 0.60 2.15 -1.48
CA VAL A 116 -0.05 1.07 -2.25
C VAL A 116 -1.49 0.86 -1.77
N LEU A 117 -1.71 0.80 -0.45
CA LEU A 117 -3.05 0.68 0.13
C LEU A 117 -3.97 1.82 -0.34
N LEU A 118 -3.50 3.06 -0.32
CA LEU A 118 -4.29 4.23 -0.74
C LEU A 118 -4.56 4.23 -2.25
N THR A 119 -3.67 3.68 -3.08
CA THR A 119 -3.96 3.43 -4.50
C THR A 119 -5.14 2.46 -4.66
N VAL A 120 -5.13 1.35 -3.92
CA VAL A 120 -6.22 0.37 -3.96
C VAL A 120 -7.53 0.98 -3.46
N LEU A 121 -7.51 1.67 -2.32
CA LEU A 121 -8.70 2.32 -1.75
C LEU A 121 -9.25 3.42 -2.64
N HIS A 122 -8.39 4.21 -3.29
CA HIS A 122 -8.81 5.18 -4.29
C HIS A 122 -9.54 4.49 -5.44
N SER A 123 -8.96 3.44 -6.03
CA SER A 123 -9.57 2.72 -7.15
C SER A 123 -10.87 2.01 -6.77
N TRP A 124 -11.01 1.55 -5.52
CA TRP A 124 -12.29 1.06 -5.00
C TRP A 124 -13.31 2.19 -4.82
N ALA A 125 -12.91 3.31 -4.21
CA ALA A 125 -13.79 4.44 -3.95
C ALA A 125 -14.28 5.11 -5.24
N VAL A 126 -13.45 5.21 -6.28
CA VAL A 126 -13.90 5.69 -7.60
C VAL A 126 -15.06 4.84 -8.14
N ALA A 127 -15.06 3.53 -7.89
CA ALA A 127 -16.09 2.61 -8.36
C ALA A 127 -17.33 2.55 -7.46
N THR A 128 -17.20 2.87 -6.17
CA THR A 128 -18.24 2.59 -5.16
C THR A 128 -18.69 3.82 -4.37
N MET A 129 -17.79 4.75 -4.05
CA MET A 129 -18.02 5.92 -3.21
C MET A 129 -17.22 7.14 -3.72
N PRO A 130 -17.69 7.82 -4.79
CA PRO A 130 -16.95 8.90 -5.45
C PRO A 130 -16.55 10.05 -4.51
N ASP A 131 -17.39 10.36 -3.51
CA ASP A 131 -17.13 11.40 -2.51
C ASP A 131 -15.88 11.13 -1.66
N LEU A 132 -15.52 9.86 -1.46
CA LEU A 132 -14.32 9.44 -0.72
C LEU A 132 -13.09 9.28 -1.63
N ALA A 133 -13.28 9.14 -2.94
CA ALA A 133 -12.18 8.98 -3.88
C ALA A 133 -11.19 10.15 -3.80
N GLY A 134 -11.69 11.39 -3.77
CA GLY A 134 -10.83 12.58 -3.64
C GLY A 134 -9.94 12.54 -2.39
N GLN A 135 -10.50 12.11 -1.26
CA GLN A 135 -9.75 12.01 0.00
C GLN A 135 -8.64 10.96 -0.06
N TYR A 136 -8.91 9.79 -0.64
CA TYR A 136 -7.88 8.76 -0.83
C TYR A 136 -6.80 9.20 -1.82
N ALA A 137 -7.15 9.94 -2.87
CA ALA A 137 -6.19 10.52 -3.80
C ALA A 137 -5.24 11.52 -3.11
N ASP A 138 -5.78 12.41 -2.28
CA ASP A 138 -4.98 13.39 -1.54
C ASP A 138 -4.05 12.73 -0.51
N ARG A 139 -4.56 11.75 0.23
CA ARG A 139 -3.76 10.94 1.16
C ARG A 139 -2.65 10.18 0.42
N ARG A 140 -2.96 9.60 -0.75
CA ARG A 140 -1.98 8.91 -1.60
C ARG A 140 -0.86 9.86 -2.03
N LYS A 141 -1.21 11.08 -2.47
CA LYS A 141 -0.24 12.12 -2.83
C LYS A 141 0.64 12.51 -1.65
N ALA A 142 0.07 12.66 -0.45
CA ALA A 142 0.82 12.96 0.77
C ALA A 142 1.82 11.83 1.13
N ALA A 143 1.40 10.56 1.03
CA ALA A 143 2.27 9.41 1.23
C ALA A 143 3.43 9.38 0.21
N GLY A 144 3.13 9.68 -1.07
CA GLY A 144 4.15 9.80 -2.11
C GLY A 144 5.18 10.89 -1.81
N LEU A 145 4.73 12.07 -1.38
CA LEU A 145 5.63 13.16 -0.95
C LEU A 145 6.48 12.77 0.27
N MET A 146 5.93 12.01 1.21
CA MET A 146 6.66 11.51 2.37
C MET A 146 7.77 10.54 1.95
N ILE A 147 7.47 9.59 1.06
CA ILE A 147 8.46 8.68 0.49
C ILE A 147 9.54 9.47 -0.23
N GLN A 148 9.16 10.43 -1.08
CA GLN A 148 10.11 11.31 -1.77
C GLN A 148 11.00 12.08 -0.79
N LYS A 149 10.45 12.63 0.29
CA LYS A 149 11.25 13.32 1.31
C LYS A 149 12.24 12.38 1.97
N MET A 150 11.84 11.16 2.33
CA MET A 150 12.74 10.17 2.95
C MET A 150 13.88 9.74 2.02
N ILE A 151 13.60 9.53 0.74
CA ILE A 151 14.59 9.03 -0.22
C ILE A 151 15.38 10.14 -0.91
N TYR A 152 14.85 11.36 -1.05
CA TYR A 152 15.49 12.48 -1.74
C TYR A 152 15.93 13.63 -0.83
N HIS A 153 15.78 13.52 0.50
CA HIS A 153 16.43 14.49 1.38
C HIS A 153 17.93 14.54 1.09
N LYS A 154 18.44 15.76 0.85
CA LYS A 154 19.84 16.07 1.14
C LYS A 154 20.00 15.86 2.64
N GLU A 155 21.07 15.17 3.04
CA GLU A 155 21.40 14.93 4.45
C GLU A 155 21.11 16.17 5.31
N PRO A 156 20.49 16.04 6.50
CA PRO A 156 20.71 17.05 7.53
C PRO A 156 22.22 17.05 7.84
N PRO A 157 22.86 18.21 8.05
CA PRO A 157 24.28 18.28 8.37
C PRO A 157 24.55 17.37 9.58
N THR A 158 25.43 16.39 9.42
CA THR A 158 26.03 15.71 10.57
C THR A 158 26.79 16.78 11.34
N LEU A 159 26.26 17.16 12.50
CA LEU A 159 27.11 17.75 13.53
C LEU A 159 28.05 16.63 13.97
N GLU A 160 29.29 16.75 13.52
CA GLU A 160 30.44 16.14 14.15
C GLU A 160 30.41 16.50 15.66
N GLU A 161 30.42 15.49 16.52
CA GLU A 161 31.01 15.54 17.87
C GLU A 161 31.73 14.21 18.14
#